data_AF-A0A2I0DZV3-F1
#
_entry.id   AF-A0A2I0DZV3-F1
#
_cell.length_a   1.000
_cell.length_b   1.000
_cell.length_c   1.000
_cell.angle_alpha   90.00
_cell.angle_beta   90.00
_cell.angle_gamma   90.00
#
_symmetry.space_group_name_H-M   'P 1'
#
loop_
_entity.id
_entity.type
_entity.pdbx_description
1 polymer ?
#
loop_
_entity_poly.entity_id
_entity_poly.type
_entity_poly.pdbx_seq_one_letter_code
_entity_poly.pdbx_strand_id
1 'polypeptide(L)'
;MNCPECEHEFGYLHLTNLEKVGKLTEFYCPNCNQKLNNRPIKEITNKADVYIYGGLAAFVLLLLVNFLVFGDTVNDIVGYLFIIVGGSSCLLGYLQYHKLDTKIYYEKVA
;
A
#
# COMPACT_ATOMS: atom_id res chain seq x y z
N MET A 1 -8.03 -19.95 -0.86
CA MET A 1 -6.91 -19.09 -0.35
C MET A 1 -5.77 -20.00 0.05
N ASN A 2 -4.50 -19.66 -0.25
CA ASN A 2 -3.39 -20.60 -0.03
C ASN A 2 -2.56 -20.24 1.20
N CYS A 3 -2.10 -21.26 1.94
CA CYS A 3 -1.12 -21.08 2.99
C CYS A 3 0.23 -20.66 2.38
N PRO A 4 0.90 -19.61 2.87
CA PRO A 4 2.24 -19.25 2.35
C PRO A 4 3.31 -20.31 2.64
N GLU A 5 3.07 -21.25 3.57
CA GLU A 5 4.08 -22.24 3.98
C GLU A 5 3.85 -23.65 3.47
N CYS A 6 2.59 -24.07 3.31
CA CYS A 6 2.27 -25.39 2.77
C CYS A 6 1.56 -25.34 1.43
N GLU A 7 1.33 -24.14 0.88
CA GLU A 7 0.63 -23.84 -0.39
C GLU A 7 -0.78 -24.44 -0.51
N HIS A 8 -1.26 -25.11 0.54
CA HIS A 8 -2.55 -25.77 0.56
C HIS A 8 -3.67 -24.74 0.54
N GLU A 9 -4.64 -24.97 -0.35
CA GLU A 9 -5.81 -24.14 -0.44
C GLU A 9 -6.78 -24.44 0.72
N PHE A 10 -7.14 -23.42 1.49
CA PHE A 10 -8.20 -23.46 2.48
C PHE A 10 -9.15 -22.27 2.33
N GLY A 11 -10.43 -22.50 2.62
CA GLY A 11 -11.46 -21.46 2.66
C GLY A 11 -11.57 -20.83 4.06
N TYR A 12 -12.13 -19.61 4.15
CA TYR A 12 -12.35 -18.91 5.42
C TYR A 12 -13.18 -19.71 6.44
N LEU A 13 -14.00 -20.65 5.97
CA LEU A 13 -14.86 -21.51 6.80
C LEU A 13 -14.09 -22.55 7.63
N HIS A 14 -12.81 -22.80 7.33
CA HIS A 14 -11.98 -23.79 8.03
C HIS A 14 -10.95 -23.17 8.98
N LEU A 15 -11.05 -21.86 9.23
CA LEU A 15 -10.15 -21.17 10.15
C LEU A 15 -10.54 -21.48 11.60
N THR A 16 -9.70 -22.26 12.28
CA THR A 16 -9.82 -22.54 13.72
C THR A 16 -8.96 -21.55 14.52
N ASN A 17 -9.37 -21.25 15.75
CA ASN A 17 -8.63 -20.41 16.71
C ASN A 17 -8.32 -18.99 16.20
N LEU A 18 -9.36 -18.26 15.81
CA LEU A 18 -9.27 -16.84 15.44
C LEU A 18 -9.03 -15.99 16.70
N GLU A 19 -7.82 -15.50 16.89
CA GLU A 19 -7.45 -14.57 17.96
C GLU A 19 -7.31 -13.14 17.40
N LYS A 20 -8.04 -12.17 17.96
CA LYS A 20 -7.80 -10.76 17.64
C LYS A 20 -6.65 -10.23 18.50
N VAL A 21 -5.52 -9.95 17.87
CA VAL A 21 -4.34 -9.35 18.50
C VAL A 21 -4.19 -7.92 17.94
N GLY A 22 -4.71 -6.95 18.68
CA GLY A 22 -4.73 -5.54 18.25
C GLY A 22 -5.55 -5.33 16.98
N LYS A 23 -4.88 -4.93 15.88
CA LYS A 23 -5.50 -4.74 14.55
C LYS A 23 -5.45 -5.98 13.66
N LEU A 24 -4.78 -7.04 14.12
CA LEU A 24 -4.57 -8.28 13.38
C LEU A 24 -5.51 -9.36 13.92
N THR A 25 -5.85 -10.29 13.05
CA THR A 25 -6.50 -11.56 13.37
C THR A 25 -5.46 -12.64 13.09
N GLU A 26 -5.03 -13.30 14.15
CA GLU A 26 -4.15 -14.45 14.09
C GLU A 26 -5.01 -15.72 14.01
N PHE A 27 -4.56 -16.69 13.24
CA PHE A 27 -5.23 -17.97 13.07
C PHE A 27 -4.23 -19.06 12.70
N TYR A 28 -4.63 -20.32 12.84
CA TYR A 28 -3.78 -21.45 12.48
C TYR A 28 -4.17 -22.00 11.12
N CYS A 29 -3.19 -22.34 10.29
CA CYS A 29 -3.46 -23.08 9.05
C CYS A 29 -3.93 -24.51 9.39
N PRO A 30 -5.06 -24.99 8.84
CA PRO A 30 -5.60 -26.30 9.19
C PRO A 30 -4.73 -27.48 8.75
N ASN A 31 -3.83 -27.28 7.77
CA ASN A 31 -2.97 -28.34 7.24
C ASN A 31 -1.60 -28.41 7.93
N CYS A 32 -0.86 -27.30 7.99
CA CYS A 32 0.49 -27.27 8.57
C CYS A 32 0.54 -26.75 10.02
N ASN A 33 -0.61 -26.35 10.58
CA ASN A 33 -0.74 -25.82 11.94
C ASN A 33 0.21 -24.63 12.26
N GLN A 34 0.68 -23.92 11.24
CA GLN A 34 1.43 -22.68 11.43
C GLN A 34 0.50 -21.52 11.80
N LYS A 35 0.98 -20.66 12.70
CA LYS A 35 0.29 -19.43 13.10
C LYS A 35 0.50 -18.35 12.03
N LEU A 36 -0.60 -17.86 11.47
CA LEU A 36 -0.66 -16.85 10.42
C LEU A 36 -1.42 -15.63 10.94
N ASN A 37 -1.07 -14.44 10.46
CA ASN A 37 -1.84 -13.23 10.74
C ASN A 37 -2.45 -12.67 9.46
N ASN A 38 -3.64 -12.06 9.54
CA ASN A 38 -4.10 -11.20 8.46
C ASN A 38 -3.40 -9.84 8.58
N ARG A 39 -2.52 -9.52 7.62
CA ARG A 39 -1.98 -8.15 7.55
C ARG A 39 -3.12 -7.22 7.12
N PRO A 40 -3.27 -6.01 7.70
CA PRO A 40 -4.41 -5.16 7.38
C PRO A 40 -4.17 -4.55 6.00
N ILE A 41 -4.66 -5.24 4.97
CA ILE A 41 -4.60 -4.83 3.56
C ILE A 41 -5.04 -3.37 3.45
N LYS A 42 -6.11 -3.01 4.16
CA LYS A 42 -6.68 -1.66 4.26
C LYS A 42 -5.65 -0.59 4.66
N GLU A 43 -4.70 -0.88 5.54
CA GLU A 43 -3.67 0.11 5.91
C GLU A 43 -2.62 0.30 4.81
N ILE A 44 -2.29 -0.78 4.09
CA ILE A 44 -1.33 -0.72 2.98
C ILE A 44 -1.95 0.01 1.79
N THR A 45 -3.20 -0.30 1.43
CA THR A 45 -3.95 0.42 0.39
C THR A 45 -4.19 1.87 0.79
N ASN A 46 -4.63 2.16 2.03
CA ASN A 46 -4.78 3.55 2.46
C ASN A 46 -3.49 4.37 2.33
N LYS A 47 -2.32 3.77 2.64
CA LYS A 47 -1.04 4.45 2.45
C LYS A 47 -0.73 4.67 0.98
N ALA A 48 -0.94 3.67 0.13
CA ALA A 48 -0.75 3.80 -1.32
C ALA A 48 -1.66 4.90 -1.91
N ASP A 49 -2.93 4.91 -1.50
CA ASP A 49 -3.92 5.92 -1.89
C ASP A 49 -3.48 7.32 -1.45
N VAL A 50 -2.99 7.49 -0.22
CA VAL A 50 -2.46 8.78 0.25
C VAL A 50 -1.31 9.27 -0.61
N TYR A 51 -0.38 8.40 -1.02
CA TYR A 51 0.74 8.81 -1.89
C TYR A 51 0.27 9.20 -3.30
N ILE A 52 -0.70 8.46 -3.86
CA ILE A 52 -1.25 8.70 -5.20
C ILE A 52 -2.11 9.97 -5.20
N TYR A 53 -3.15 10.03 -4.35
CA TYR A 53 -4.06 11.16 -4.29
C TYR A 53 -3.40 12.41 -3.69
N GLY A 54 -2.50 12.25 -2.73
CA GLY A 54 -1.71 13.36 -2.19
C GLY A 54 -0.76 13.95 -3.24
N GLY A 55 -0.11 13.09 -4.03
CA GLY A 55 0.69 13.52 -5.18
C GLY A 55 -0.14 14.27 -6.21
N LEU A 56 -1.33 13.76 -6.53
CA LEU A 56 -2.25 14.38 -7.50
C LEU A 56 -2.78 15.73 -7.00
N ALA A 57 -3.09 15.85 -5.71
CA ALA A 57 -3.49 17.12 -5.10
C ALA A 57 -2.35 18.16 -5.15
N ALA A 58 -1.11 17.74 -4.85
CA ALA A 58 0.07 18.60 -4.97
C ALA A 58 0.30 19.05 -6.43
N PHE A 59 0.04 18.15 -7.39
CA PHE A 59 0.13 18.45 -8.82
C PHE A 59 -0.87 19.54 -9.23
N VAL A 60 -2.13 19.43 -8.82
CA VAL A 60 -3.16 20.45 -9.08
C VAL A 60 -2.79 21.79 -8.44
N LEU A 61 -2.26 21.78 -7.22
CA LEU A 61 -1.80 22.97 -6.53
C LEU A 61 -0.66 23.68 -7.27
N LEU A 62 0.35 22.93 -7.73
CA LEU A 62 1.45 23.47 -8.53
C LEU A 62 0.96 24.05 -9.85
N LEU A 63 -0.01 23.40 -10.52
CA LEU A 63 -0.63 23.90 -11.75
C LEU A 63 -1.32 25.25 -11.51
N LEU A 64 -2.02 25.35 -10.38
CA LEU A 64 -2.76 26.55 -9.99
C LEU A 64 -1.81 27.71 -9.63
N VAL A 65 -0.70 27.42 -8.94
CA VAL A 65 0.38 28.39 -8.69
C VAL A 65 0.99 28.87 -10.00
N ASN A 66 1.26 27.94 -10.93
CA ASN A 66 1.82 28.27 -12.23
C ASN A 66 0.90 29.18 -13.05
N PHE A 67 -0.40 28.94 -12.99
CA PHE A 67 -1.40 29.75 -13.69
C PHE A 67 -1.54 31.16 -13.09
N LEU A 68 -1.45 31.28 -11.76
CA LEU A 68 -1.62 32.56 -11.07
C LEU A 68 -0.38 33.46 -11.11
N VAL A 69 0.81 32.87 -11.24
CA VAL A 69 2.08 33.61 -11.20
C VAL A 69 2.70 33.63 -12.60
N PHE A 70 2.61 34.78 -13.27
CA PHE A 70 3.26 34.99 -14.57
C PHE A 70 4.75 35.32 -14.39
N GLY A 71 5.62 34.42 -14.85
CA GLY A 71 7.06 34.65 -14.97
C GLY A 71 7.80 33.41 -15.47
N ASP A 72 8.65 33.56 -16.48
CA ASP A 72 9.37 32.43 -17.10
C ASP A 72 10.23 31.65 -16.10
N THR A 73 10.86 32.34 -15.16
CA THR A 73 11.61 31.71 -14.06
C THR A 73 10.74 30.90 -13.11
N VAL A 74 9.48 31.28 -12.91
CA VAL A 74 8.53 30.56 -12.06
C VAL A 74 8.02 29.31 -12.78
N ASN A 75 7.72 29.43 -14.08
CA ASN A 75 7.34 28.31 -14.94
C ASN A 75 8.40 27.18 -14.91
N ASP A 76 9.67 27.53 -15.06
CA ASP A 76 10.77 26.54 -15.03
C ASP A 76 10.88 25.84 -13.66
N ILE A 77 10.84 26.61 -12.57
CA ILE A 77 10.90 26.06 -11.20
C ILE A 77 9.73 25.11 -10.93
N VAL A 78 8.52 25.50 -11.33
CA VAL A 78 7.32 24.67 -11.19
C VAL A 78 7.41 23.41 -12.05
N GLY A 79 7.98 23.51 -13.27
CA GLY A 79 8.27 22.37 -14.13
C GLY A 79 9.17 21.32 -13.47
N TYR A 80 10.25 21.74 -12.82
CA TYR A 80 11.12 20.81 -12.07
C TYR A 80 10.42 20.19 -10.87
N LEU A 81 9.62 20.97 -10.14
CA LEU A 81 8.82 20.47 -9.01
C LEU A 81 7.80 19.42 -9.47
N PHE A 82 7.22 19.56 -10.67
CA PHE A 82 6.32 18.55 -11.22
C PHE A 82 7.00 17.21 -11.44
N ILE A 83 8.19 17.21 -12.01
CA ILE A 83 8.94 15.97 -12.29
C ILE A 83 9.31 15.28 -10.96
N ILE A 84 9.77 16.06 -9.98
CA ILE A 84 10.19 15.53 -8.68
C ILE A 84 8.99 14.97 -7.91
N VAL A 85 7.93 15.76 -7.73
CA VAL A 85 6.74 15.37 -6.97
C VAL A 85 6.01 14.23 -7.66
N GLY A 86 5.80 14.34 -8.96
CA GLY A 86 5.14 13.29 -9.74
C GLY A 86 5.94 11.98 -9.72
N GLY A 87 7.24 12.03 -10.02
CA GLY A 87 8.11 10.86 -10.03
C GLY A 87 8.21 10.17 -8.66
N SER A 88 8.37 10.94 -7.59
CA SER A 88 8.47 10.39 -6.24
C SER A 88 7.14 9.84 -5.71
N SER A 89 6.00 10.49 -5.99
CA SER A 89 4.67 9.94 -5.65
C SER A 89 4.37 8.64 -6.38
N CYS A 90 4.66 8.56 -7.69
CA CYS A 90 4.50 7.32 -8.46
C CYS A 90 5.41 6.20 -7.92
N LEU A 91 6.66 6.50 -7.61
CA LEU A 91 7.61 5.53 -7.06
C LEU A 91 7.16 5.00 -5.68
N LEU A 92 6.73 5.89 -4.78
CA LEU A 92 6.23 5.51 -3.46
C LEU A 92 4.94 4.69 -3.56
N GLY A 93 4.04 5.06 -4.48
CA GLY A 93 2.84 4.27 -4.80
C GLY A 93 3.22 2.87 -5.29
N TYR A 94 4.13 2.78 -6.25
CA TYR A 94 4.62 1.49 -6.79
C TYR A 94 5.25 0.61 -5.71
N LEU A 95 6.14 1.16 -4.87
CA LEU A 95 6.77 0.42 -3.76
C LEU A 95 5.73 -0.09 -2.75
N GLN A 96 4.65 0.65 -2.55
CA GLN A 96 3.59 0.25 -1.61
C GLN A 96 2.66 -0.82 -2.21
N TYR A 97 2.35 -0.73 -3.51
CA TYR A 97 1.63 -1.79 -4.25
C TYR A 97 2.46 -3.06 -4.41
N HIS A 98 3.77 -2.95 -4.62
CA HIS A 98 4.64 -4.12 -4.69
C HIS A 98 4.65 -4.91 -3.37
N LYS A 99 4.47 -4.24 -2.21
CA LYS A 99 4.28 -4.91 -0.91
C LYS A 99 2.93 -5.63 -0.78
N LEU A 100 1.91 -5.25 -1.56
CA LEU A 100 0.66 -6.01 -1.66
C LEU A 100 0.86 -7.27 -2.50
N ASP A 101 1.62 -7.17 -3.59
CA ASP A 101 1.81 -8.28 -4.53
C ASP A 101 2.76 -9.36 -3.99
N THR A 102 3.85 -8.97 -3.33
CA THR A 102 4.83 -9.91 -2.75
C THR A 102 4.39 -10.55 -1.43
N LYS A 103 3.37 -10.01 -0.76
CA LYS A 103 2.86 -10.56 0.50
C LYS A 103 1.45 -11.07 0.29
N ILE A 104 1.38 -12.30 -0.18
CA ILE A 104 0.13 -13.06 -0.32
C ILE A 104 -0.50 -13.19 1.08
N TYR A 105 -1.33 -12.20 1.41
CA TYR A 105 -2.39 -12.11 2.42
C TYR A 105 -2.06 -12.43 3.90
N TYR A 106 -0.94 -13.08 4.20
CA TYR A 106 -0.62 -13.59 5.53
C TYR A 106 0.88 -13.61 5.81
N GLU A 107 1.31 -13.13 6.98
CA GLU A 107 2.68 -13.34 7.47
C GLU A 107 2.67 -14.40 8.59
N LYS A 108 3.72 -15.23 8.62
CA LYS A 108 3.99 -16.13 9.74
C LYS A 108 4.22 -15.30 11.01
N VAL A 109 3.53 -15.65 12.10
CA VAL A 109 3.82 -15.08 13.41
C VAL A 109 5.04 -15.82 13.98
N ALA A 110 6.13 -15.08 14.21
CA ALA A 110 7.39 -15.60 14.75
C ALA A 110 7.24 -16.04 16.21
#